data_AF-A0A819TMB0-F1
#
_entry.id   AF-A0A819TMB0-F1
#
_cell.length_a   1.000
_cell.length_b   1.000
_cell.length_c   1.000
_cell.angle_alpha   90.00
_cell.angle_beta   90.00
_cell.angle_gamma   90.00
#
_symmetry.space_group_name_H-M   'P 1'
#
loop_
_entity.id
_entity.type
_entity.pdbx_description
1 polymer ?
#
loop_
_entity_poly.entity_id
_entity_poly.type
_entity_poly.pdbx_seq_one_letter_code
_entity_poly.pdbx_strand_id
1 'polypeptide(L)'
;LDTCVDYITDFKDEQIFLIISGSVEDEKLIPLLNPIPQINSIYLLLCEDTFKQVQNYEKFRGMFTDIDALSERLRKDIEQYSYESLSINSISSSDVNFTTHATNLNQQEAFFMYSILIRDILVDMKRKRNSIQEMITFFRQQNAGQFTTIDEFEKNYSPNKAIWWYTRDCFIYEVLNQAVRTLDIGTLYKMQPFIKDLHHQIKSSCLSSTITTVYRGQAMRSEEFYKHKNNIGGLLSINNFLSTSTDKEVGLAFAFANMNRPCYEAILFEIEINQSAHHISVANIENFSYFQTENEVLFSMCSVFRIKSIIKMDNGIWNFQVTLTGDEDKQLKALTLCMKEIIGNNNTLGTLARLMIEMDE
;
A
#
# COMPACT_ATOMS: atom_id res chain seq x y z
N LEU A 1 -23.50 6.53 -22.67
CA LEU A 1 -23.33 6.13 -21.26
C LEU A 1 -22.95 4.66 -21.19
N ASP A 2 -23.75 3.76 -21.77
CA ASP A 2 -23.53 2.30 -21.75
C ASP A 2 -22.10 1.90 -22.15
N THR A 3 -21.57 2.37 -23.28
CA THR A 3 -20.18 2.09 -23.70
C THR A 3 -19.12 2.54 -22.69
N CYS A 4 -19.37 3.64 -21.97
CA CYS A 4 -18.46 4.11 -20.93
C CYS A 4 -18.56 3.24 -19.66
N VAL A 5 -19.77 2.81 -19.30
CA VAL A 5 -19.98 1.89 -18.19
C VAL A 5 -19.34 0.54 -18.50
N ASP A 6 -19.54 -0.01 -19.70
CA ASP A 6 -18.92 -1.25 -20.15
C ASP A 6 -17.39 -1.17 -20.02
N TYR A 7 -16.80 -0.11 -20.56
CA TYR A 7 -15.35 0.15 -20.44
C TYR A 7 -14.89 0.25 -18.99
N ILE A 8 -15.62 0.96 -18.13
CA ILE A 8 -15.31 1.08 -16.69
C ILE A 8 -15.36 -0.29 -16.01
N THR A 9 -16.34 -1.12 -16.37
CA THR A 9 -16.54 -2.43 -15.74
C THR A 9 -15.58 -3.52 -16.23
N ASP A 10 -14.87 -3.28 -17.33
CA ASP A 10 -13.83 -4.18 -17.83
C ASP A 10 -12.58 -4.18 -16.93
N PHE A 11 -12.36 -3.12 -16.15
CA PHE A 11 -11.29 -3.06 -15.16
C PHE A 11 -11.68 -3.84 -13.90
N LYS A 12 -10.85 -4.81 -13.51
CA LYS A 12 -11.09 -5.66 -12.33
C LYS A 12 -10.35 -5.19 -11.08
N ASP A 13 -9.12 -4.72 -11.25
CA ASP A 13 -8.20 -4.44 -10.14
C ASP A 13 -7.81 -2.95 -10.02
N GLU A 14 -8.53 -2.09 -10.76
CA GLU A 14 -8.30 -0.65 -10.76
C GLU A 14 -9.49 0.11 -10.20
N GLN A 15 -9.20 1.30 -9.65
CA GLN A 15 -10.19 2.23 -9.15
C GLN A 15 -10.14 3.49 -10.00
N ILE A 16 -11.31 3.92 -10.48
CA ILE A 16 -11.43 4.98 -11.48
C ILE A 16 -11.87 6.27 -10.80
N PHE A 17 -11.12 7.33 -11.09
CA PHE A 17 -11.48 8.72 -10.81
C PHE A 17 -12.14 9.29 -12.07
N LEU A 18 -13.48 9.32 -12.08
CA LEU A 18 -14.25 9.65 -13.27
C LEU A 18 -14.48 11.17 -13.35
N ILE A 19 -14.03 11.77 -14.46
CA ILE A 19 -14.34 13.15 -14.81
C ILE A 19 -15.45 13.16 -15.84
N ILE A 20 -16.56 13.82 -15.53
CA ILE A 20 -17.65 14.08 -16.46
C ILE A 20 -17.50 15.54 -16.91
N SER A 21 -17.28 15.75 -18.21
CA SER A 21 -17.20 17.09 -18.79
C SER A 21 -18.48 17.39 -19.55
N GLY A 22 -19.15 18.49 -19.22
CA GLY A 22 -20.41 18.82 -19.87
C GLY A 22 -21.21 19.94 -19.20
N SER A 23 -22.52 19.75 -19.17
CA SER A 23 -23.48 20.71 -18.64
C SER A 23 -23.95 20.30 -17.24
N VAL A 24 -24.64 21.19 -16.53
CA VAL A 24 -25.26 20.86 -15.24
C VAL A 24 -26.25 19.70 -15.33
N GLU A 25 -26.84 19.46 -16.50
CA GLU A 25 -27.80 18.37 -16.70
C GLU A 25 -27.17 16.99 -16.53
N ASP A 26 -25.84 16.90 -16.67
CA ASP A 26 -25.06 15.67 -16.49
C ASP A 26 -24.95 15.25 -15.02
N GLU A 27 -25.38 16.10 -14.06
CA GLU A 27 -25.58 15.72 -12.66
C GLU A 27 -26.50 14.50 -12.51
N LYS A 28 -27.46 14.34 -13.43
CA LYS A 28 -28.40 13.19 -13.44
C LYS A 28 -27.70 11.85 -13.66
N LEU A 29 -26.47 11.85 -14.15
CA LEU A 29 -25.66 10.63 -14.33
C LEU A 29 -25.08 10.14 -13.00
N ILE A 30 -24.89 11.02 -12.01
CA ILE A 30 -24.26 10.67 -10.73
C ILE A 30 -25.00 9.53 -10.02
N PRO A 31 -26.34 9.53 -9.84
CA PRO A 31 -27.05 8.40 -9.23
C PRO A 31 -26.90 7.07 -9.99
N LEU A 32 -26.70 7.10 -11.31
CA LEU A 32 -26.48 5.90 -12.12
C LEU A 32 -25.06 5.35 -11.98
N LEU A 33 -24.08 6.24 -11.82
CA LEU A 33 -22.66 5.90 -11.74
C LEU A 33 -22.20 5.60 -10.31
N ASN A 34 -22.81 6.20 -9.29
CA ASN A 34 -22.44 6.03 -7.88
C ASN A 34 -22.40 4.55 -7.44
N PRO A 35 -23.34 3.68 -7.85
CA PRO A 35 -23.30 2.26 -7.47
C PRO A 35 -22.15 1.45 -8.09
N ILE A 36 -21.49 1.91 -9.16
CA ILE A 36 -20.49 1.13 -9.91
C ILE A 36 -19.21 0.92 -9.06
N PRO A 37 -18.86 -0.32 -8.66
CA PRO A 37 -17.76 -0.57 -7.73
C PRO A 37 -16.37 -0.09 -8.19
N GLN A 38 -16.12 -0.11 -9.50
CA GLN A 38 -14.86 0.33 -10.10
C GLN A 38 -14.66 1.84 -9.99
N ILE A 39 -15.73 2.63 -9.85
CA ILE A 39 -15.62 4.08 -9.67
C ILE A 39 -15.34 4.36 -8.20
N ASN A 40 -14.25 5.08 -7.93
CA ASN A 40 -13.90 5.57 -6.61
C ASN A 40 -14.51 6.95 -6.34
N SER A 41 -14.33 7.86 -7.30
CA SER A 41 -14.71 9.26 -7.17
C SER A 41 -15.23 9.82 -8.50
N ILE A 42 -16.20 10.74 -8.42
CA ILE A 42 -16.85 11.39 -9.57
C ILE A 42 -16.68 12.90 -9.44
N TYR A 43 -16.19 13.52 -10.50
CA TYR A 43 -15.99 14.96 -10.63
C TYR A 43 -16.77 15.47 -11.84
N LEU A 44 -17.40 16.63 -11.70
CA LEU A 44 -18.12 17.27 -12.81
C LEU A 44 -17.39 18.55 -13.21
N LEU A 45 -16.91 18.61 -14.46
CA LEU A 45 -16.33 19.81 -15.06
C LEU A 45 -17.39 20.49 -15.95
N LEU A 46 -17.73 21.72 -15.60
CA LEU A 46 -18.77 22.50 -16.24
C LEU A 46 -18.18 23.60 -17.12
N CYS A 47 -18.87 23.88 -18.23
CA CYS A 47 -18.56 25.03 -19.08
C CYS A 47 -19.07 26.38 -18.52
N GLU A 48 -20.04 26.37 -17.59
CA GLU A 48 -20.65 27.60 -17.05
C GLU A 48 -20.89 27.49 -15.54
N ASP A 49 -20.74 28.61 -14.82
CA ASP A 49 -21.04 28.74 -13.39
C ASP A 49 -22.55 28.68 -13.15
N THR A 50 -23.08 27.47 -13.13
CA THR A 50 -24.48 27.22 -12.79
C THR A 50 -24.53 26.34 -11.55
N PHE A 51 -24.45 27.02 -10.39
CA PHE A 51 -24.59 26.36 -9.10
C PHE A 51 -26.01 25.82 -8.93
N LYS A 52 -26.15 24.50 -8.96
CA LYS A 52 -27.29 23.79 -8.38
C LYS A 52 -26.81 23.00 -7.17
N GLN A 53 -27.68 22.88 -6.18
CA GLN A 53 -27.42 22.09 -4.99
C GLN A 53 -27.51 20.61 -5.38
N VAL A 54 -26.36 19.98 -5.61
CA VAL A 54 -26.26 18.55 -5.94
C VAL A 54 -26.57 17.72 -4.71
N GLN A 55 -27.31 16.63 -4.87
CA GLN A 55 -27.52 15.67 -3.79
C GLN A 55 -26.18 15.07 -3.33
N ASN A 56 -26.03 14.84 -2.02
CA ASN A 56 -24.82 14.23 -1.47
C ASN A 56 -24.75 12.74 -1.83
N TYR A 57 -23.96 12.42 -2.85
CA TYR A 57 -23.57 11.05 -3.22
C TYR A 57 -22.19 10.71 -2.65
N GLU A 58 -22.00 9.48 -2.16
CA GLU A 58 -20.77 9.02 -1.50
C GLU A 58 -19.50 9.25 -2.34
N LYS A 59 -19.59 8.98 -3.65
CA LYS A 59 -18.46 9.09 -4.58
C LYS A 59 -18.34 10.46 -5.23
N PHE A 60 -19.31 11.35 -5.05
CA PHE A 60 -19.25 12.67 -5.67
C PHE A 60 -18.31 13.59 -4.90
N ARG A 61 -17.37 14.22 -5.61
CA ARG A 61 -16.32 15.06 -5.01
C ARG A 61 -16.47 16.55 -5.27
N GLY A 62 -17.29 16.92 -6.25
CA GLY A 62 -17.68 18.31 -6.49
C GLY A 62 -17.88 18.65 -7.96
N MET A 63 -18.34 19.89 -8.16
CA MET A 63 -18.44 20.54 -9.47
C MET A 63 -17.32 21.58 -9.58
N PHE A 64 -16.75 21.69 -10.77
CA PHE A 64 -15.63 22.58 -11.07
C PHE A 64 -15.92 23.29 -12.38
N THR A 65 -15.64 24.59 -12.46
CA THR A 65 -15.64 25.36 -13.71
C THR A 65 -14.22 25.69 -14.19
N ASP A 66 -13.23 25.34 -13.38
CA ASP A 66 -11.82 25.58 -13.62
C ASP A 66 -11.03 24.27 -13.58
N ILE A 67 -10.19 24.07 -14.60
CA ILE A 67 -9.38 22.87 -14.75
C ILE A 67 -8.28 22.82 -13.69
N ASP A 68 -7.76 23.96 -13.25
CA ASP A 68 -6.69 24.01 -12.24
C ASP A 68 -7.25 23.60 -10.87
N ALA A 69 -8.42 24.13 -10.49
CA ALA A 69 -9.14 23.71 -9.28
C ALA A 69 -9.51 22.21 -9.29
N LEU A 70 -9.99 21.68 -10.43
CA LEU A 70 -10.25 20.25 -10.58
C LEU A 70 -8.96 19.43 -10.42
N SER A 71 -7.88 19.86 -11.07
CA SER A 71 -6.59 19.16 -11.04
C SER A 71 -6.01 19.10 -9.63
N GLU A 72 -6.06 20.20 -8.89
CA GLU A 72 -5.62 20.24 -7.49
C GLU A 72 -6.46 19.34 -6.59
N ARG A 73 -7.78 19.28 -6.81
CA ARG A 73 -8.63 18.38 -6.05
C ARG A 73 -8.34 16.92 -6.39
N LEU A 74 -8.24 16.60 -7.67
CA LEU A 74 -7.97 15.27 -8.16
C LEU A 74 -6.63 14.75 -7.63
N ARG A 75 -5.58 15.58 -7.69
CA ARG A 75 -4.25 15.26 -7.14
C ARG A 75 -4.33 14.87 -5.67
N LYS A 76 -5.00 15.68 -4.83
CA LYS A 76 -5.18 15.38 -3.40
C LYS A 76 -5.96 14.07 -3.16
N ASP A 77 -7.02 13.85 -3.91
CA ASP A 77 -7.84 12.64 -3.75
C ASP A 77 -7.07 11.37 -4.20
N ILE A 78 -6.20 11.48 -5.23
CA ILE A 78 -5.30 10.40 -5.68
C ILE A 78 -4.21 10.12 -4.64
N GLU A 79 -3.55 11.16 -4.12
CA GLU A 79 -2.53 11.05 -3.06
C GLU A 79 -3.11 10.36 -1.82
N GLN A 80 -4.30 10.81 -1.39
CA GLN A 80 -5.01 10.21 -0.27
C GLN A 80 -5.37 8.74 -0.55
N TYR A 81 -5.91 8.42 -1.72
CA TYR A 81 -6.22 7.04 -2.09
C TYR A 81 -4.97 6.16 -2.08
N SER A 82 -3.87 6.63 -2.66
CA SER A 82 -2.60 5.90 -2.71
C SER A 82 -2.02 5.65 -1.32
N TYR A 83 -2.16 6.62 -0.41
CA TYR A 83 -1.78 6.47 0.99
C TYR A 83 -2.66 5.44 1.72
N GLU A 84 -3.98 5.48 1.54
CA GLU A 84 -4.93 4.60 2.25
C GLU A 84 -4.94 3.17 1.72
N SER A 85 -4.61 2.98 0.43
CA SER A 85 -4.72 1.69 -0.27
C SER A 85 -3.53 0.77 0.00
N LEU A 86 -3.27 0.49 1.27
CA LEU A 86 -2.30 -0.49 1.70
C LEU A 86 -2.83 -1.91 1.48
N SER A 87 -1.94 -2.81 1.03
CA SER A 87 -2.22 -4.24 1.02
C SER A 87 -1.98 -4.80 2.42
N ILE A 88 -3.08 -5.07 3.13
CA ILE A 88 -3.10 -5.55 4.51
C ILE A 88 -3.68 -6.96 4.53
N ASN A 89 -2.93 -7.89 5.11
CA ASN A 89 -3.33 -9.29 5.23
C ASN A 89 -3.21 -9.75 6.67
N SER A 90 -3.96 -10.79 7.06
CA SER A 90 -3.86 -11.32 8.42
C SER A 90 -4.06 -12.81 8.48
N ILE A 91 -3.40 -13.46 9.44
CA ILE A 91 -3.53 -14.89 9.74
C ILE A 91 -3.93 -15.03 11.21
N SER A 92 -4.85 -15.94 11.53
CA SER A 92 -5.32 -16.14 12.90
C SER A 92 -4.33 -16.89 13.76
N SER A 93 -4.31 -16.58 15.06
CA SER A 93 -3.52 -17.30 16.05
C SER A 93 -3.92 -18.77 16.22
N SER A 94 -5.14 -19.15 15.77
CA SER A 94 -5.63 -20.52 15.76
C SER A 94 -5.02 -21.39 14.65
N ASP A 95 -4.46 -20.77 13.61
CA ASP A 95 -4.12 -21.45 12.36
C ASP A 95 -2.77 -22.19 12.44
N VAL A 96 -2.20 -22.34 13.65
CA VAL A 96 -0.87 -22.91 13.92
C VAL A 96 -0.74 -24.39 13.49
N ASN A 97 -1.84 -25.06 13.12
CA ASN A 97 -1.84 -26.45 12.65
C ASN A 97 -1.57 -26.57 11.13
N PHE A 98 -0.51 -25.93 10.63
CA PHE A 98 -0.03 -26.09 9.25
C PHE A 98 0.58 -27.47 8.95
N THR A 99 0.60 -28.38 9.93
CA THR A 99 1.35 -29.65 9.85
C THR A 99 0.77 -30.69 8.89
N THR A 100 -0.35 -30.44 8.20
CA THR A 100 -0.94 -31.49 7.35
C THR A 100 -1.41 -31.09 5.96
N HIS A 101 -1.85 -29.85 5.65
CA HIS A 101 -2.37 -29.55 4.30
C HIS A 101 -2.21 -28.07 3.90
N ALA A 102 -1.09 -27.71 3.28
CA ALA A 102 -0.94 -26.44 2.57
C ALA A 102 -1.96 -26.27 1.42
N THR A 103 -2.62 -27.36 1.02
CA THR A 103 -3.65 -27.39 -0.03
C THR A 103 -4.99 -26.79 0.37
N ASN A 104 -5.19 -26.44 1.66
CA ASN A 104 -6.47 -25.92 2.17
C ASN A 104 -6.35 -24.49 2.75
N LEU A 105 -5.36 -23.71 2.31
CA LEU A 105 -5.27 -22.31 2.69
C LEU A 105 -6.42 -21.52 2.08
N ASN A 106 -7.02 -20.62 2.85
CA ASN A 106 -7.87 -19.61 2.24
C ASN A 106 -6.99 -18.59 1.49
N GLN A 107 -7.61 -17.82 0.58
CA GLN A 107 -6.90 -16.88 -0.28
C GLN A 107 -6.08 -15.84 0.51
N GLN A 108 -6.55 -15.38 1.68
CA GLN A 108 -5.84 -14.40 2.49
C GLN A 108 -4.60 -14.97 3.17
N GLU A 109 -4.70 -16.20 3.68
CA GLU A 109 -3.57 -16.92 4.28
C GLU A 109 -2.50 -17.22 3.22
N ALA A 110 -2.91 -17.65 2.03
CA ALA A 110 -2.01 -17.85 0.91
C ALA A 110 -1.32 -16.54 0.52
N PHE A 111 -2.09 -15.45 0.36
CA PHE A 111 -1.56 -14.15 -0.05
C PHE A 111 -0.59 -13.53 0.98
N PHE A 112 -0.91 -13.61 2.27
CA PHE A 112 0.00 -13.20 3.36
C PHE A 112 1.36 -13.85 3.18
N MET A 113 1.35 -15.14 2.90
CA MET A 113 2.55 -15.93 2.85
C MET A 113 3.33 -15.77 1.54
N TYR A 114 2.64 -15.75 0.40
CA TYR A 114 3.23 -15.48 -0.91
C TYR A 114 3.92 -14.12 -0.94
N SER A 115 3.30 -13.10 -0.33
CA SER A 115 3.89 -11.76 -0.22
C SER A 115 5.23 -11.76 0.50
N ILE A 116 5.31 -12.47 1.64
CA ILE A 116 6.55 -12.60 2.43
C ILE A 116 7.64 -13.31 1.62
N LEU A 117 7.31 -14.39 0.92
CA LEU A 117 8.25 -15.15 0.10
C LEU A 117 8.75 -14.35 -1.10
N ILE A 118 7.84 -13.66 -1.80
CA ILE A 118 8.18 -12.77 -2.92
C ILE A 118 9.16 -11.71 -2.43
N ARG A 119 8.88 -11.08 -1.29
CA ARG A 119 9.80 -10.11 -0.66
C ARG A 119 11.18 -10.72 -0.42
N ASP A 120 11.27 -11.89 0.22
CA ASP A 120 12.55 -12.56 0.50
C ASP A 120 13.30 -12.87 -0.80
N ILE A 121 12.61 -13.40 -1.81
CA ILE A 121 13.17 -13.72 -3.13
C ILE A 121 13.72 -12.46 -3.82
N LEU A 122 12.93 -11.38 -3.87
CA LEU A 122 13.31 -10.13 -4.53
C LEU A 122 14.52 -9.50 -3.83
N VAL A 123 14.54 -9.49 -2.50
CA VAL A 123 15.66 -8.93 -1.71
C VAL A 123 16.92 -9.78 -1.87
N ASP A 124 16.82 -11.10 -1.84
CA ASP A 124 17.98 -12.01 -1.91
C ASP A 124 18.53 -12.18 -3.32
N MET A 125 17.71 -11.93 -4.35
CA MET A 125 18.11 -12.10 -5.75
C MET A 125 19.37 -11.29 -6.08
N LYS A 126 20.34 -11.94 -6.74
CA LYS A 126 21.58 -11.29 -7.17
C LYS A 126 21.28 -10.20 -8.20
N ARG A 127 21.89 -9.03 -8.00
CA ARG A 127 21.73 -7.89 -8.91
C ARG A 127 22.31 -8.22 -10.29
N LYS A 128 21.51 -8.09 -11.33
CA LYS A 128 21.98 -8.16 -12.72
C LYS A 128 22.66 -6.85 -13.10
N ARG A 129 23.69 -6.92 -13.96
CA ARG A 129 24.51 -5.76 -14.37
C ARG A 129 23.68 -4.59 -14.91
N ASN A 130 22.63 -4.87 -15.69
CA ASN A 130 21.82 -3.86 -16.37
C ASN A 130 20.41 -3.68 -15.77
N SER A 131 20.16 -4.25 -14.59
CA SER A 131 18.81 -4.28 -13.97
C SER A 131 18.18 -2.90 -13.79
N ILE A 132 18.94 -1.87 -13.38
CA ILE A 132 18.43 -0.50 -13.28
C ILE A 132 18.05 0.07 -14.65
N GLN A 133 18.83 -0.20 -15.70
CA GLN A 133 18.54 0.30 -17.04
C GLN A 133 17.28 -0.39 -17.62
N GLU A 134 17.11 -1.68 -17.36
CA GLU A 134 15.90 -2.43 -17.72
C GLU A 134 14.67 -1.85 -17.00
N MET A 135 14.80 -1.53 -15.71
CA MET A 135 13.77 -0.88 -14.92
C MET A 135 13.40 0.52 -15.46
N ILE A 136 14.40 1.34 -15.81
CA ILE A 136 14.17 2.67 -16.43
C ILE A 136 13.46 2.53 -17.78
N THR A 137 13.86 1.55 -18.59
CA THR A 137 13.22 1.26 -19.88
C THR A 137 11.75 0.88 -19.68
N PHE A 138 11.46 0.06 -18.67
CA PHE A 138 10.10 -0.26 -18.27
C PHE A 138 9.29 0.98 -17.87
N PHE A 139 9.84 1.89 -17.04
CA PHE A 139 9.12 3.11 -16.67
C PHE A 139 8.83 4.01 -17.87
N ARG A 140 9.76 4.14 -18.82
CA ARG A 140 9.55 4.93 -20.05
C ARG A 140 8.42 4.36 -20.92
N GLN A 141 8.21 3.05 -20.90
CA GLN A 141 7.14 2.40 -21.67
C GLN A 141 5.77 2.58 -21.02
N GLN A 142 5.71 2.59 -19.67
CA GLN A 142 4.45 2.71 -18.92
C GLN A 142 4.02 4.15 -18.69
N ASN A 143 4.97 5.08 -18.50
CA ASN A 143 4.70 6.44 -18.05
C ASN A 143 5.01 7.47 -19.14
N ALA A 144 4.18 7.51 -20.18
CA ALA A 144 4.32 8.43 -21.32
C ALA A 144 4.23 9.94 -20.96
N GLY A 145 4.03 10.30 -19.69
CA GLY A 145 3.94 11.68 -19.20
C GLY A 145 5.05 12.15 -18.25
N GLN A 146 5.85 11.26 -17.65
CA GLN A 146 6.82 11.60 -16.60
C GLN A 146 8.29 11.56 -17.06
N PHE A 147 8.57 11.85 -18.33
CA PHE A 147 9.91 11.71 -18.90
C PHE A 147 11.00 12.49 -18.15
N THR A 148 10.70 13.70 -17.68
CA THR A 148 11.67 14.55 -16.97
C THR A 148 12.15 13.94 -15.65
N THR A 149 11.24 13.40 -14.84
CA THR A 149 11.58 12.76 -13.56
C THR A 149 12.31 11.43 -13.79
N ILE A 150 11.96 10.69 -14.85
CA ILE A 150 12.67 9.45 -15.23
C ILE A 150 14.10 9.77 -15.67
N ASP A 151 14.31 10.83 -16.46
CA ASP A 151 15.64 11.25 -16.90
C ASP A 151 16.50 11.71 -15.71
N GLU A 152 15.89 12.40 -14.75
CA GLU A 152 16.55 12.78 -13.50
C GLU A 152 16.95 11.55 -12.67
N PHE A 153 16.05 10.56 -12.57
CA PHE A 153 16.33 9.29 -11.90
C PHE A 153 17.48 8.54 -12.57
N GLU A 154 17.45 8.37 -13.90
CA GLU A 154 18.52 7.70 -14.66
C GLU A 154 19.88 8.35 -14.43
N LYS A 155 19.93 9.68 -14.35
CA LYS A 155 21.17 10.43 -14.15
C LYS A 155 21.68 10.43 -12.71
N ASN A 156 20.78 10.51 -11.73
CA ASN A 156 21.12 10.86 -10.35
C ASN A 156 20.88 9.73 -9.33
N TYR A 157 20.29 8.61 -9.74
CA TYR A 157 20.00 7.50 -8.84
C TYR A 157 21.27 6.81 -8.34
N SER A 158 21.27 6.51 -7.05
CA SER A 158 22.26 5.65 -6.41
C SER A 158 21.58 4.85 -5.28
N PRO A 159 22.08 3.66 -4.92
CA PRO A 159 21.43 2.81 -3.90
C PRO A 159 21.20 3.49 -2.55
N ASN A 160 22.06 4.43 -2.15
CA ASN A 160 21.94 5.20 -0.91
C ASN A 160 20.95 6.38 -1.00
N LYS A 161 20.29 6.58 -2.15
CA LYS A 161 19.20 7.54 -2.34
C LYS A 161 17.86 6.86 -2.58
N ALA A 162 17.75 5.55 -2.36
CA ALA A 162 16.53 4.80 -2.60
C ALA A 162 15.36 5.34 -1.73
N ILE A 163 15.61 5.63 -0.44
CA ILE A 163 14.60 6.27 0.43
C ILE A 163 14.16 7.62 -0.13
N TRP A 164 15.11 8.49 -0.48
CA TRP A 164 14.81 9.81 -1.05
C TRP A 164 13.90 9.72 -2.28
N TRP A 165 14.21 8.82 -3.21
CA TRP A 165 13.43 8.58 -4.42
C TRP A 165 12.08 7.94 -4.14
N TYR A 166 11.98 7.09 -3.11
CA TYR A 166 10.71 6.50 -2.70
C TYR A 166 9.76 7.52 -2.07
N THR A 167 10.28 8.45 -1.27
CA THR A 167 9.48 9.50 -0.60
C THR A 167 9.19 10.70 -1.48
N ARG A 168 9.90 10.86 -2.59
CA ARG A 168 9.64 11.95 -3.53
C ARG A 168 8.31 11.68 -4.25
N ASP A 169 7.52 12.73 -4.44
CA ASP A 169 6.36 12.72 -5.32
C ASP A 169 6.78 12.45 -6.78
N CYS A 170 6.75 11.17 -7.16
CA CYS A 170 7.10 10.66 -8.48
C CYS A 170 6.55 9.23 -8.69
N PHE A 171 6.63 8.75 -9.93
CA PHE A 171 6.15 7.42 -10.35
C PHE A 171 6.60 6.24 -9.48
N ILE A 172 7.72 6.32 -8.75
CA ILE A 172 8.29 5.19 -8.00
C ILE A 172 7.33 4.72 -6.90
N TYR A 173 6.83 5.66 -6.09
CA TYR A 173 5.93 5.35 -4.99
C TYR A 173 4.64 4.71 -5.52
N GLU A 174 4.06 5.32 -6.55
CA GLU A 174 2.79 4.91 -7.16
C GLU A 174 2.91 3.52 -7.79
N VAL A 175 3.87 3.31 -8.69
CA VAL A 175 4.06 2.05 -9.41
C VAL A 175 4.39 0.92 -8.44
N LEU A 176 5.24 1.17 -7.44
CA LEU A 176 5.59 0.14 -6.45
C LEU A 176 4.38 -0.24 -5.59
N ASN A 177 3.67 0.75 -5.06
CA ASN A 177 2.55 0.48 -4.16
C ASN A 177 1.36 -0.15 -4.89
N GLN A 178 1.13 0.20 -6.16
CA GLN A 178 0.16 -0.48 -7.00
C GLN A 178 0.56 -1.93 -7.24
N ALA A 179 1.81 -2.20 -7.67
CA ALA A 179 2.27 -3.55 -7.94
C ALA A 179 2.22 -4.47 -6.71
N VAL A 180 2.48 -3.93 -5.51
CA VAL A 180 2.30 -4.67 -4.26
C VAL A 180 0.81 -4.95 -3.97
N ARG A 181 -0.07 -3.98 -4.24
CA ARG A 181 -1.52 -4.11 -3.98
C ARG A 181 -2.18 -5.15 -4.87
N THR A 182 -1.82 -5.18 -6.14
CA THR A 182 -2.35 -6.12 -7.14
C THR A 182 -1.52 -7.39 -7.26
N LEU A 183 -0.44 -7.52 -6.48
CA LEU A 183 0.53 -8.60 -6.57
C LEU A 183 1.06 -8.81 -8.01
N ASP A 184 1.30 -7.73 -8.76
CA ASP A 184 1.90 -7.78 -10.09
C ASP A 184 3.38 -8.18 -9.99
N ILE A 185 3.62 -9.49 -10.02
CA ILE A 185 4.95 -10.10 -9.92
C ILE A 185 5.85 -9.61 -11.07
N GLY A 186 5.29 -9.38 -12.26
CA GLY A 186 6.02 -8.88 -13.41
C GLY A 186 6.60 -7.49 -13.17
N THR A 187 5.82 -6.59 -12.61
CA THR A 187 6.26 -5.24 -12.23
C THR A 187 7.21 -5.28 -11.03
N LEU A 188 6.88 -6.04 -9.99
CA LEU A 188 7.76 -6.22 -8.82
C LEU A 188 9.14 -6.77 -9.21
N TYR A 189 9.19 -7.71 -10.16
CA TYR A 189 10.43 -8.25 -10.69
C TYR A 189 11.25 -7.20 -11.44
N LYS A 190 10.60 -6.34 -12.24
CA LYS A 190 11.29 -5.23 -12.93
C LYS A 190 11.79 -4.17 -11.94
N MET A 191 11.06 -3.95 -10.85
CA MET A 191 11.44 -3.02 -9.76
C MET A 191 12.40 -3.64 -8.73
N GLN A 192 12.71 -4.93 -8.83
CA GLN A 192 13.58 -5.68 -7.93
C GLN A 192 14.87 -4.95 -7.52
N PRO A 193 15.67 -4.34 -8.43
CA PRO A 193 16.90 -3.67 -8.00
C PRO A 193 16.64 -2.47 -7.09
N PHE A 194 15.54 -1.72 -7.31
CA PHE A 194 15.15 -0.60 -6.43
C PHE A 194 14.61 -1.10 -5.09
N ILE A 195 13.74 -2.11 -5.10
CA ILE A 195 13.19 -2.74 -3.89
C ILE A 195 14.33 -3.23 -2.97
N LYS A 196 15.32 -3.89 -3.57
CA LYS A 196 16.50 -4.39 -2.85
C LYS A 196 17.33 -3.24 -2.25
N ASP A 197 17.60 -2.20 -3.02
CA ASP A 197 18.36 -1.04 -2.56
C ASP A 197 17.60 -0.30 -1.42
N LEU A 198 16.28 -0.10 -1.56
CA LEU A 198 15.42 0.50 -0.55
C LEU A 198 15.37 -0.32 0.73
N HIS A 199 15.15 -1.64 0.64
CA HIS A 199 15.17 -2.54 1.78
C HIS A 199 16.52 -2.47 2.53
N HIS A 200 17.63 -2.52 1.81
CA HIS A 200 18.96 -2.44 2.42
C HIS A 200 19.24 -1.07 3.04
N GLN A 201 18.81 0.02 2.41
CA GLN A 201 18.99 1.35 2.98
C GLN A 201 18.20 1.48 4.28
N ILE A 202 16.95 1.02 4.33
CA ILE A 202 16.15 0.99 5.57
C ILE A 202 16.85 0.12 6.63
N LYS A 203 17.24 -1.10 6.28
CA LYS A 203 17.88 -2.04 7.22
C LYS A 203 19.21 -1.54 7.79
N SER A 204 19.97 -0.78 7.01
CA SER A 204 21.25 -0.21 7.45
C SER A 204 21.11 1.13 8.17
N SER A 205 19.97 1.81 8.02
CA SER A 205 19.65 3.04 8.71
C SER A 205 19.19 2.71 10.14
N CYS A 206 20.04 2.99 11.12
CA CYS A 206 19.75 2.68 12.52
C CYS A 206 18.53 3.47 13.02
N LEU A 207 17.54 2.79 13.60
CA LEU A 207 16.49 3.44 14.36
C LEU A 207 17.04 3.87 15.73
N SER A 208 16.78 5.11 16.14
CA SER A 208 17.16 5.60 17.47
C SER A 208 16.57 4.72 18.57
N SER A 209 17.36 4.43 19.62
CA SER A 209 16.90 3.62 20.75
C SER A 209 15.71 4.21 21.52
N THR A 210 15.45 5.51 21.32
CA THR A 210 14.35 6.24 21.93
C THR A 210 13.00 6.00 21.25
N ILE A 211 12.98 5.54 19.99
CA ILE A 211 11.74 5.33 19.24
C ILE A 211 11.22 3.93 19.53
N THR A 212 10.15 3.86 20.32
CA THR A 212 9.50 2.61 20.76
C THR A 212 8.07 2.47 20.26
N THR A 213 7.44 3.57 19.85
CA THR A 213 6.07 3.57 19.31
C THR A 213 5.98 4.57 18.16
N VAL A 214 5.25 4.19 17.12
CA VAL A 214 4.95 5.04 15.96
C VAL A 214 3.49 4.87 15.57
N TYR A 215 2.98 5.84 14.82
CA TYR A 215 1.56 6.01 14.56
C TYR A 215 1.28 6.16 13.06
N ARG A 216 0.16 5.61 12.63
CA ARG A 216 -0.37 5.82 11.28
C ARG A 216 -1.90 5.86 11.33
N GLY A 217 -2.50 6.94 10.86
CA GLY A 217 -3.94 7.00 10.64
C GLY A 217 -4.31 6.63 9.22
N GLN A 218 -5.45 5.99 9.01
CA GLN A 218 -6.01 5.78 7.68
C GLN A 218 -7.50 5.41 7.74
N ALA A 219 -8.16 5.45 6.59
CA ALA A 219 -9.43 4.75 6.41
C ALA A 219 -9.19 3.27 6.08
N MET A 220 -10.16 2.43 6.43
CA MET A 220 -10.26 1.05 5.94
C MET A 220 -11.72 0.76 5.64
N ARG A 221 -12.01 0.03 4.55
CA ARG A 221 -13.38 -0.36 4.24
C ARG A 221 -13.95 -1.19 5.38
N SER A 222 -15.21 -0.94 5.76
CA SER A 222 -15.83 -1.64 6.89
C SER A 222 -15.74 -3.17 6.74
N GLU A 223 -15.95 -3.70 5.54
CA GLU A 223 -15.84 -5.14 5.27
C GLU A 223 -14.44 -5.70 5.55
N GLU A 224 -13.38 -4.99 5.19
CA GLU A 224 -11.99 -5.39 5.47
C GLU A 224 -11.68 -5.25 6.96
N PHE A 225 -12.10 -4.13 7.56
CA PHE A 225 -11.92 -3.89 8.99
C PHE A 225 -12.53 -5.01 9.85
N TYR A 226 -13.76 -5.45 9.55
CA TYR A 226 -14.41 -6.51 10.33
C TYR A 226 -13.73 -7.88 10.17
N LYS A 227 -13.00 -8.13 9.07
CA LYS A 227 -12.15 -9.33 8.93
C LYS A 227 -10.99 -9.30 9.94
N HIS A 228 -10.35 -8.15 10.12
CA HIS A 228 -9.21 -8.01 11.02
C HIS A 228 -9.60 -7.82 12.49
N LYS A 229 -10.78 -7.21 12.75
CA LYS A 229 -11.25 -6.86 14.11
C LYS A 229 -11.27 -8.05 15.07
N ASN A 230 -11.61 -9.23 14.57
CA ASN A 230 -11.74 -10.44 15.38
C ASN A 230 -10.42 -11.21 15.52
N ASN A 231 -9.34 -10.75 14.88
CA ASN A 231 -8.07 -11.46 14.83
C ASN A 231 -7.09 -11.01 15.94
N ILE A 232 -7.62 -10.75 17.15
CA ILE A 232 -6.78 -10.37 18.29
C ILE A 232 -5.84 -11.53 18.63
N GLY A 233 -4.57 -11.21 18.84
CA GLY A 233 -3.52 -12.20 19.04
C GLY A 233 -3.01 -12.85 17.75
N GLY A 234 -3.61 -12.62 16.58
CA GLY A 234 -3.11 -13.09 15.29
C GLY A 234 -2.01 -12.20 14.67
N LEU A 235 -1.55 -12.59 13.49
CA LEU A 235 -0.56 -11.84 12.70
C LEU A 235 -1.27 -10.94 11.68
N LEU A 236 -0.77 -9.73 11.53
CA LEU A 236 -1.14 -8.75 10.51
C LEU A 236 0.11 -8.44 9.69
N SER A 237 0.05 -8.48 8.37
CA SER A 237 1.12 -7.99 7.51
C SER A 237 0.66 -6.79 6.71
N ILE A 238 1.53 -5.79 6.62
CA ILE A 238 1.40 -4.69 5.68
C ILE A 238 2.47 -4.90 4.62
N ASN A 239 2.02 -5.16 3.39
CA ASN A 239 2.90 -5.58 2.31
C ASN A 239 3.68 -4.42 1.71
N ASN A 240 3.12 -3.22 1.70
CA ASN A 240 3.81 -2.02 1.21
C ASN A 240 4.96 -1.63 2.15
N PHE A 241 5.88 -0.79 1.65
CA PHE A 241 6.75 -0.03 2.54
C PHE A 241 5.87 0.92 3.35
N LEU A 242 5.92 0.80 4.68
CA LEU A 242 4.94 1.42 5.56
C LEU A 242 5.53 2.68 6.18
N SER A 243 4.99 3.82 5.77
CA SER A 243 5.28 5.13 6.35
C SER A 243 4.46 5.37 7.61
N THR A 244 5.11 5.87 8.66
CA THR A 244 4.52 6.15 9.97
C THR A 244 5.14 7.41 10.56
N SER A 245 4.54 7.99 11.60
CA SER A 245 5.09 9.13 12.33
C SER A 245 5.39 8.76 13.78
N THR A 246 6.45 9.33 14.36
CA THR A 246 6.62 9.29 15.83
C THR A 246 5.63 10.21 16.54
N ASP A 247 5.00 11.14 15.83
CA ASP A 247 3.99 12.05 16.36
C ASP A 247 2.58 11.44 16.22
N LYS A 248 1.93 11.21 17.36
CA LYS A 248 0.58 10.66 17.43
C LYS A 248 -0.46 11.59 16.79
N GLU A 249 -0.28 12.90 16.90
CA GLU A 249 -1.23 13.87 16.36
C GLU A 249 -1.24 13.86 14.83
N VAL A 250 -0.09 13.60 14.21
CA VAL A 250 -0.01 13.38 12.76
C VAL A 250 -0.84 12.15 12.36
N GLY A 251 -0.65 11.02 13.05
CA GLY A 251 -1.46 9.82 12.82
C GLY A 251 -2.96 10.07 13.03
N LEU A 252 -3.33 10.75 14.12
CA LEU A 252 -4.73 11.10 14.39
C LEU A 252 -5.31 12.01 13.30
N ALA A 253 -4.57 12.99 12.81
CA ALA A 253 -5.04 13.89 11.74
C ALA A 253 -5.46 13.11 10.48
N PHE A 254 -4.66 12.12 10.06
CA PHE A 254 -5.01 11.24 8.94
C PHE A 254 -6.24 10.37 9.21
N ALA A 255 -6.41 9.89 10.44
CA ALA A 255 -7.61 9.12 10.82
C ALA A 255 -8.86 10.01 10.86
N PHE A 256 -8.76 11.22 11.43
CA PHE A 256 -9.85 12.19 11.52
C PHE A 256 -10.34 12.66 10.16
N ALA A 257 -9.43 12.87 9.20
CA ALA A 257 -9.77 13.22 7.82
C ALA A 257 -10.75 12.22 7.17
N ASN A 258 -10.85 11.00 7.72
CA ASN A 258 -11.63 9.90 7.19
C ASN A 258 -12.88 9.52 8.00
N MET A 259 -13.14 10.17 9.13
CA MET A 259 -14.21 9.77 10.06
C MET A 259 -15.63 9.77 9.46
N ASN A 260 -15.91 10.68 8.53
CA ASN A 260 -17.25 10.86 7.98
C ASN A 260 -17.45 10.15 6.64
N ARG A 261 -16.51 9.29 6.24
CA ARG A 261 -16.59 8.57 4.96
C ARG A 261 -17.54 7.37 5.12
N PRO A 262 -18.67 7.32 4.37
CA PRO A 262 -19.59 6.19 4.43
C PRO A 262 -18.89 4.89 4.09
N CYS A 263 -19.23 3.78 4.76
CA CYS A 263 -18.68 2.44 4.50
C CYS A 263 -17.17 2.27 4.82
N TYR A 264 -16.56 3.23 5.50
CA TYR A 264 -15.18 3.14 6.01
C TYR A 264 -15.16 3.35 7.52
N GLU A 265 -14.17 2.73 8.15
CA GLU A 265 -13.83 2.95 9.56
C GLU A 265 -12.53 3.76 9.61
N ALA A 266 -12.50 4.79 10.45
CA ALA A 266 -11.27 5.52 10.74
C ALA A 266 -10.42 4.73 11.73
N ILE A 267 -9.17 4.48 11.36
CA ILE A 267 -8.22 3.65 12.10
C ILE A 267 -6.98 4.46 12.45
N LEU A 268 -6.50 4.28 13.67
CA LEU A 268 -5.15 4.63 14.08
C LEU A 268 -4.40 3.32 14.39
N PHE A 269 -3.33 3.04 13.65
CA PHE A 269 -2.35 2.06 14.06
C PHE A 269 -1.39 2.69 15.08
N GLU A 270 -1.32 2.07 16.25
CA GLU A 270 -0.33 2.34 17.28
C GLU A 270 0.64 1.15 17.30
N ILE A 271 1.83 1.36 16.74
CA ILE A 271 2.78 0.30 16.43
C ILE A 271 3.92 0.35 17.44
N GLU A 272 3.99 -0.66 18.30
CA GLU A 272 5.11 -0.88 19.20
C GLU A 272 6.29 -1.53 18.46
N ILE A 273 7.47 -0.95 18.60
CA ILE A 273 8.72 -1.44 18.02
C ILE A 273 9.56 -2.03 19.14
N ASN A 274 9.61 -3.36 19.22
CA ASN A 274 10.50 -4.03 20.14
C ASN A 274 11.92 -4.08 19.57
N GLN A 275 12.79 -3.19 20.04
CA GLN A 275 14.17 -3.10 19.57
C GLN A 275 15.05 -4.30 19.95
N SER A 276 14.60 -5.16 20.86
CA SER A 276 15.29 -6.42 21.16
C SER A 276 15.05 -7.51 20.11
N ALA A 277 14.08 -7.32 19.21
CA ALA A 277 13.86 -8.21 18.08
C ALA A 277 15.02 -8.09 17.08
N HIS A 278 15.72 -9.20 16.86
CA HIS A 278 16.77 -9.25 15.85
C HIS A 278 16.13 -9.15 14.45
N HIS A 279 16.83 -8.46 13.53
CA HIS A 279 16.47 -8.39 12.10
C HIS A 279 15.24 -7.53 11.71
N ILE A 280 14.85 -6.55 12.52
CA ILE A 280 13.84 -5.56 12.10
C ILE A 280 14.41 -4.59 11.05
N SER A 281 13.69 -4.40 9.95
CA SER A 281 14.04 -3.45 8.89
C SER A 281 13.13 -2.22 8.98
N VAL A 282 13.49 -1.32 9.89
CA VAL A 282 12.78 -0.05 10.17
C VAL A 282 13.79 1.08 10.38
N ALA A 283 13.50 2.26 9.86
CA ALA A 283 14.40 3.41 9.92
C ALA A 283 13.66 4.70 10.23
N ASN A 284 14.26 5.56 11.05
CA ASN A 284 13.91 6.99 11.03
C ASN A 284 14.54 7.58 9.77
N ILE A 285 13.72 8.21 8.92
CA ILE A 285 14.14 8.65 7.60
C ILE A 285 14.19 10.17 7.42
N GLU A 286 14.08 10.95 8.50
CA GLU A 286 14.17 12.43 8.48
C GLU A 286 15.36 12.94 7.64
N ASN A 287 16.53 12.32 7.78
CA ASN A 287 17.75 12.72 7.06
C ASN A 287 17.92 12.10 5.65
N PHE A 288 17.04 11.18 5.27
CA PHE A 288 17.12 10.43 4.01
C PHE A 288 15.95 10.72 3.07
N SER A 289 14.83 11.18 3.62
CA SER A 289 13.60 11.50 2.91
C SER A 289 13.78 12.71 2.00
N TYR A 290 12.93 12.79 0.98
CA TYR A 290 12.72 14.00 0.20
C TYR A 290 12.17 15.13 1.10
N PHE A 291 11.30 14.77 2.05
CA PHE A 291 10.70 15.66 3.02
C PHE A 291 11.45 15.60 4.36
N GLN A 292 12.47 16.46 4.51
CA GLN A 292 13.40 16.41 5.65
C GLN A 292 12.84 16.95 6.98
N THR A 293 11.60 17.43 6.99
CA THR A 293 10.97 18.03 8.17
C THR A 293 9.96 17.10 8.84
N GLU A 294 9.80 15.89 8.33
CA GLU A 294 8.82 14.93 8.82
C GLU A 294 9.48 13.99 9.83
N ASN A 295 8.79 13.75 10.94
CA ASN A 295 9.15 12.75 11.95
C ASN A 295 8.82 11.32 11.45
N GLU A 296 9.21 11.03 10.22
CA GLU A 296 8.81 9.84 9.49
C GLU A 296 9.69 8.64 9.84
N VAL A 297 9.03 7.53 10.19
CA VAL A 297 9.64 6.23 10.38
C VAL A 297 9.10 5.29 9.30
N LEU A 298 10.01 4.74 8.49
CA LEU A 298 9.69 3.89 7.37
C LEU A 298 10.04 2.44 7.69
N PHE A 299 9.07 1.55 7.54
CA PHE A 299 9.25 0.12 7.64
C PHE A 299 9.44 -0.48 6.24
N SER A 300 10.22 -1.55 6.18
CA SER A 300 10.36 -2.30 4.93
C SER A 300 9.07 -3.02 4.53
N MET A 301 8.96 -3.37 3.25
CA MET A 301 7.83 -4.12 2.71
C MET A 301 7.62 -5.47 3.41
N CYS A 302 6.37 -5.92 3.45
CA CYS A 302 5.91 -7.14 4.13
C CYS A 302 6.33 -7.19 5.60
N SER A 303 6.26 -6.05 6.29
CA SER A 303 6.43 -6.02 7.75
C SER A 303 5.26 -6.73 8.41
N VAL A 304 5.55 -7.50 9.45
CA VAL A 304 4.56 -8.33 10.16
C VAL A 304 4.41 -7.82 11.59
N PHE A 305 3.17 -7.81 12.07
CA PHE A 305 2.80 -7.29 13.37
C PHE A 305 1.90 -8.30 14.08
N ARG A 306 2.03 -8.39 15.40
CA ARG A 306 1.11 -9.13 16.27
C ARG A 306 0.02 -8.20 16.76
N ILE A 307 -1.25 -8.53 16.51
CA ILE A 307 -2.39 -7.73 16.98
C ILE A 307 -2.53 -7.93 18.49
N LYS A 308 -2.41 -6.85 19.28
CA LYS A 308 -2.56 -6.88 20.73
C LYS A 308 -3.97 -6.57 21.16
N SER A 309 -4.53 -5.50 20.62
CA SER A 309 -5.90 -5.07 20.92
C SER A 309 -6.45 -4.19 19.80
N ILE A 310 -7.78 -4.15 19.68
CA ILE A 310 -8.50 -3.27 18.76
C ILE A 310 -9.63 -2.64 19.56
N ILE A 311 -9.54 -1.34 19.86
CA ILE A 311 -10.44 -0.65 20.79
C ILE A 311 -10.95 0.63 20.14
N LYS A 312 -12.25 0.89 20.26
CA LYS A 312 -12.83 2.17 19.82
C LYS A 312 -12.55 3.24 20.87
N MET A 313 -11.90 4.32 20.47
CA MET A 313 -11.64 5.48 21.33
C MET A 313 -12.89 6.36 21.45
N ASP A 314 -12.93 7.24 22.44
CA ASP A 314 -14.07 8.14 22.71
C ASP A 314 -14.39 9.07 21.53
N ASN A 315 -13.39 9.41 20.72
CA ASN A 315 -13.52 10.22 19.52
C ASN A 315 -14.09 9.44 18.31
N GLY A 316 -14.38 8.14 18.46
CA GLY A 316 -14.94 7.29 17.43
C GLY A 316 -13.93 6.57 16.54
N ILE A 317 -12.63 6.87 16.64
CA ILE A 317 -11.56 6.21 15.88
C ILE A 317 -11.24 4.85 16.52
N TRP A 318 -11.01 3.84 15.70
CA TRP A 318 -10.51 2.54 16.15
C TRP A 318 -9.00 2.56 16.32
N ASN A 319 -8.51 2.31 17.53
CA ASN A 319 -7.08 2.14 17.80
C ASN A 319 -6.69 0.67 17.64
N PHE A 320 -5.79 0.40 16.70
CA PHE A 320 -5.14 -0.89 16.50
C PHE A 320 -3.79 -0.87 17.20
N GLN A 321 -3.72 -1.52 18.35
CA GLN A 321 -2.46 -1.73 19.04
C GLN A 321 -1.80 -2.98 18.49
N VAL A 322 -0.66 -2.80 17.84
CA VAL A 322 0.09 -3.88 17.22
C VAL A 322 1.57 -3.79 17.59
N THR A 323 2.25 -4.93 17.68
CA THR A 323 3.68 -4.97 17.96
C THR A 323 4.41 -5.52 16.74
N LEU A 324 5.43 -4.81 16.24
CA LEU A 324 6.32 -5.29 15.19
C LEU A 324 6.96 -6.61 15.63
N THR A 325 7.00 -7.58 14.71
CA THR A 325 7.54 -8.91 14.99
C THR A 325 8.40 -9.42 13.83
N GLY A 326 9.33 -10.32 14.16
CA GLY A 326 10.25 -10.96 13.22
C GLY A 326 10.40 -12.47 13.49
N ASP A 327 11.60 -12.99 13.25
CA ASP A 327 11.91 -14.43 13.30
C ASP A 327 11.77 -15.05 14.71
N GLU A 328 11.70 -14.23 15.76
CA GLU A 328 11.46 -14.65 17.12
C GLU A 328 10.02 -15.13 17.36
N ASP A 329 9.08 -14.71 16.51
CA ASP A 329 7.69 -15.11 16.63
C ASP A 329 7.48 -16.55 16.19
N LYS A 330 6.98 -17.38 17.10
CA LYS A 330 6.83 -18.83 16.89
C LYS A 330 5.89 -19.15 15.73
N GLN A 331 4.82 -18.39 15.56
CA GLN A 331 3.86 -18.63 14.49
C GLN A 331 4.45 -18.23 13.15
N LEU A 332 5.02 -17.03 13.05
CA LEU A 332 5.67 -16.57 11.83
C LEU A 332 6.81 -17.50 11.41
N LYS A 333 7.63 -17.94 12.37
CA LYS A 333 8.71 -18.89 12.11
C LYS A 333 8.20 -20.23 11.61
N ALA A 334 7.15 -20.79 12.21
CA ALA A 334 6.55 -22.06 11.78
C ALA A 334 5.98 -21.95 10.36
N LEU A 335 5.28 -20.86 10.07
CA LEU A 335 4.75 -20.54 8.74
C LEU A 335 5.86 -20.46 7.69
N THR A 336 6.90 -19.67 7.95
CA THR A 336 8.05 -19.50 7.04
C THR A 336 8.78 -20.82 6.79
N LEU A 337 8.94 -21.68 7.81
CA LEU A 337 9.57 -22.99 7.65
C LEU A 337 8.73 -23.94 6.79
N CYS A 338 7.42 -24.02 7.05
CA CYS A 338 6.50 -24.84 6.27
C CYS A 338 6.56 -24.48 4.77
N MET A 339 6.64 -23.20 4.45
CA MET A 339 6.69 -22.77 3.05
C MET A 339 8.01 -23.03 2.35
N LYS A 340 9.12 -22.92 3.08
CA LYS A 340 10.42 -23.31 2.54
C LYS A 340 10.45 -24.79 2.18
N GLU A 341 9.73 -25.64 2.92
CA GLU A 341 9.57 -27.06 2.59
C GLU A 341 8.72 -27.29 1.33
N ILE A 342 7.60 -26.55 1.18
CA ILE A 342 6.70 -26.67 0.03
C ILE A 342 7.39 -26.25 -1.28
N ILE A 343 8.05 -25.10 -1.28
CA ILE A 343 8.61 -24.52 -2.51
C ILE A 343 9.94 -25.20 -2.89
N GLY A 344 10.67 -25.70 -1.88
CA GLY A 344 11.95 -26.41 -2.03
C GLY A 344 13.15 -25.47 -2.22
N ASN A 345 14.35 -26.02 -2.05
CA ASN A 345 15.62 -25.27 -2.15
C ASN A 345 16.11 -25.12 -3.60
N ASN A 346 15.48 -24.23 -4.36
CA ASN A 346 16.00 -23.77 -5.65
C ASN A 346 16.77 -22.45 -5.53
N ASN A 347 17.44 -22.04 -6.60
CA ASN A 347 17.89 -20.65 -6.70
C ASN A 347 16.67 -19.69 -6.74
N THR A 348 16.87 -18.42 -6.41
CA THR A 348 15.79 -17.43 -6.21
C THR A 348 14.81 -17.33 -7.40
N LEU A 349 15.28 -17.49 -8.65
CA LEU A 349 14.41 -17.49 -9.84
C LEU A 349 13.57 -18.75 -9.96
N GLY A 350 14.15 -19.92 -9.68
CA GLY A 350 13.40 -21.18 -9.66
C GLY A 350 12.35 -21.21 -8.55
N THR A 351 12.65 -20.60 -7.41
CA THR A 351 11.69 -20.40 -6.31
C THR A 351 10.54 -19.49 -6.73
N LEU A 352 10.83 -18.35 -7.38
CA LEU A 352 9.80 -17.44 -7.89
C LEU A 352 8.90 -18.13 -8.92
N ALA A 353 9.47 -18.84 -9.88
CA ALA A 353 8.71 -19.53 -10.92
C ALA A 353 7.77 -20.60 -10.34
N ARG A 354 8.20 -21.34 -9.30
CA ARG A 354 7.32 -22.29 -8.61
C ARG A 354 6.19 -21.59 -7.87
N LEU A 355 6.49 -20.48 -7.22
CA LEU A 355 5.48 -19.70 -6.51
C LEU A 355 4.40 -19.17 -7.46
N MET A 356 4.79 -18.70 -8.66
CA MET A 356 3.85 -18.27 -9.69
C MET A 356 2.93 -19.42 -10.14
N ILE A 357 3.47 -20.63 -10.32
CA ILE A 357 2.65 -21.81 -10.64
C ILE A 357 1.61 -22.10 -9.54
N GLU A 358 1.99 -22.00 -8.26
CA GLU A 358 1.06 -22.18 -7.14
C GLU A 358 0.04 -21.04 -6.98
N MET A 359 0.25 -19.93 -7.69
CA MET A 359 -0.63 -18.76 -7.71
C MET A 359 -1.54 -18.73 -8.94
N ASP A 360 -1.41 -19.69 -9.87
CA ASP A 360 -2.03 -19.66 -11.20
C ASP A 360 -1.65 -18.41 -12.04
N GLU A 361 -0.41 -17.90 -11.87
CA GLU A 361 0.16 -16.72 -12.56
C GLU A 361 1.22 -17.03 -13.62
#